data_AF-A0A961YEU6-F1
#
_entry.id   AF-A0A961YEU6-F1
#
_cell.length_a   1.000
_cell.length_b   1.000
_cell.length_c   1.000
_cell.angle_alpha   90.00
_cell.angle_beta   90.00
_cell.angle_gamma   90.00
#
_symmetry.space_group_name_H-M   'P 1'
#
loop_
_entity.id
_entity.type
_entity.pdbx_description
1 polymer ?
#
loop_
_entity_poly.entity_id
_entity_poly.type
_entity_poly.pdbx_seq_one_letter_code
_entity_poly.pdbx_strand_id
1 'polypeptide(L)'
;MLEQAVTNFHLLRPWWLVGLVPIALILFVLQRRDQNELQWTGAIAPNLLKYMTVTPEKSWHIRPAWLVASVLALAIIALAGPSWRRELPPFVEDKAPLMIALDVSGSMGGTDVAPSRLERAKQKILDLLATRGNARTGLIAFAGSAHLVMPLTDDRRVIEPFLASLSPALMPVPGKDPVAAVDLAAKSLADEIYAGTILIVSDDLGNAAATDLERAAGRNGLLMLAVIPADKAHSPIDDVQVTVDTSDIEAITRRINTHFQSTEADLTGARWMDEGFWLLLPIALISLLWFRRGVSVQWALLFILLLPTTGHAETAGTSWRFANLWLTPDQQGRIAFDRGDYHRAAQLFADPMWRGIAAYRAYDFIEARDAFRKIDTVQGRFALGNAEAQNHAYETAIKLYQEVLAQQPDNEAAKTNLTIVRAAYEAAEAKRRKEEQGEPDQPLYKTPDGTKLDKQQKGGKRMLVNPQDLTTPGAAEAWMREVQTTPADFLKLKFAIQAQADTKPAATGGSK
;
A
#
# COMPACT_ATOMS: atom_id res chain seq x y z
N MET A 1 -14.52 -14.03 1.70
CA MET A 1 -14.27 -13.43 0.36
C MET A 1 -15.57 -13.13 -0.39
N LEU A 2 -16.51 -14.08 -0.54
CA LEU A 2 -17.77 -13.83 -1.26
C LEU A 2 -18.65 -12.74 -0.63
N GLU A 3 -18.77 -12.69 0.70
CA GLU A 3 -19.57 -11.65 1.37
C GLU A 3 -19.04 -10.23 1.10
N GLN A 4 -17.72 -10.03 1.21
CA GLN A 4 -17.06 -8.75 0.90
C GLN A 4 -17.19 -8.36 -0.59
N ALA A 5 -17.25 -9.34 -1.50
CA ALA A 5 -17.44 -9.08 -2.92
C ALA A 5 -18.87 -8.57 -3.23
N VAL A 6 -19.87 -9.06 -2.50
CA VAL A 6 -21.26 -8.62 -2.66
C VAL A 6 -21.47 -7.21 -2.07
N THR A 7 -20.85 -6.89 -0.92
CA THR A 7 -20.99 -5.56 -0.30
C THR A 7 -20.30 -4.46 -1.10
N ASN A 8 -19.26 -4.79 -1.87
CA ASN A 8 -18.46 -3.83 -2.64
C ASN A 8 -18.81 -3.79 -4.14
N PHE A 9 -19.87 -4.47 -4.57
CA PHE A 9 -20.28 -4.48 -5.96
C PHE A 9 -20.91 -3.14 -6.36
N HIS A 10 -20.40 -2.56 -7.43
CA HIS A 10 -20.98 -1.36 -8.05
C HIS A 10 -20.74 -1.38 -9.56
N LEU A 11 -21.45 -0.53 -10.28
CA LEU A 11 -21.31 -0.35 -11.72
C LEU A 11 -20.68 1.02 -11.97
N LEU A 12 -19.56 1.05 -12.69
CA LEU A 12 -18.88 2.31 -13.05
C LEU A 12 -19.75 3.18 -13.98
N ARG A 13 -20.53 2.54 -14.85
CA ARG A 13 -21.27 3.20 -15.93
C ARG A 13 -22.68 2.58 -16.09
N PRO A 14 -23.57 2.72 -15.09
CA PRO A 14 -24.85 2.01 -15.06
C PRO A 14 -25.77 2.34 -16.24
N TRP A 15 -25.60 3.51 -16.87
CA TRP A 15 -26.39 3.95 -18.02
C TRP A 15 -26.26 3.03 -19.26
N TRP A 16 -25.18 2.25 -19.39
CA TRP A 16 -25.06 1.26 -20.47
C TRP A 16 -26.17 0.21 -20.44
N LEU A 17 -26.75 -0.08 -19.27
CA LEU A 17 -27.85 -1.04 -19.14
C LEU A 17 -29.10 -0.65 -19.94
N VAL A 18 -29.27 0.63 -20.28
CA VAL A 18 -30.34 1.08 -21.19
C VAL A 18 -30.24 0.38 -22.55
N GLY A 19 -29.04 -0.01 -22.98
CA GLY A 19 -28.80 -0.80 -24.19
C GLY A 19 -29.49 -2.18 -24.21
N LEU A 20 -29.92 -2.71 -23.06
CA LEU A 20 -30.67 -3.97 -23.01
C LEU A 20 -32.11 -3.82 -23.55
N VAL A 21 -32.69 -2.62 -23.44
CA VAL A 21 -34.06 -2.32 -23.90
C VAL A 21 -34.23 -2.52 -25.41
N PRO A 22 -33.40 -1.94 -26.31
CA PRO A 22 -33.54 -2.16 -27.74
C PRO A 22 -33.30 -3.63 -28.14
N ILE A 23 -32.42 -4.36 -27.44
CA ILE A 23 -32.20 -5.80 -27.70
C ILE A 23 -33.47 -6.60 -27.37
N ALA A 24 -34.08 -6.34 -26.22
CA ALA A 24 -35.34 -6.98 -25.82
C ALA A 24 -36.47 -6.66 -26.81
N LEU A 25 -36.55 -5.42 -27.29
CA LEU A 25 -37.53 -4.99 -28.29
C LEU A 25 -37.33 -5.72 -29.63
N ILE A 26 -36.08 -5.83 -30.11
CA ILE A 26 -35.75 -6.54 -31.35
C ILE A 26 -36.13 -8.02 -31.22
N LEU A 27 -35.77 -8.68 -30.12
CA LEU A 27 -36.16 -10.07 -29.86
C LEU A 27 -37.68 -10.25 -29.85
N PHE A 28 -38.40 -9.34 -29.21
CA PHE A 28 -39.86 -9.37 -29.14
C PHE A 28 -40.50 -9.24 -30.54
N VAL A 29 -40.01 -8.33 -31.38
CA VAL A 29 -40.49 -8.16 -32.75
C VAL A 29 -40.20 -9.40 -33.60
N LEU A 30 -39.00 -9.99 -33.48
CA LEU A 30 -38.63 -11.21 -34.21
C LEU A 30 -39.49 -12.40 -33.81
N GLN A 31 -39.79 -12.56 -32.51
CA GLN A 31 -40.70 -13.62 -32.04
C GLN A 31 -42.13 -13.45 -32.56
N ARG A 32 -42.61 -12.21 -32.68
CA ARG A 32 -43.93 -11.93 -33.27
C ARG A 32 -43.98 -12.18 -34.77
N ARG A 33 -42.87 -11.97 -35.50
CA ARG A 33 -42.77 -12.27 -36.93
C ARG A 33 -42.80 -13.76 -37.25
N ASP A 34 -42.20 -14.60 -36.41
CA ASP A 34 -42.27 -16.06 -36.55
C ASP A 34 -43.71 -16.59 -36.39
N GLN A 35 -44.60 -15.85 -35.73
CA GLN A 35 -46.03 -16.19 -35.64
C GLN A 35 -46.83 -15.81 -36.89
N ASN A 36 -46.24 -15.14 -37.88
CA ASN A 36 -46.91 -14.79 -39.14
C ASN A 36 -47.09 -15.98 -40.10
N GLU A 37 -46.72 -17.22 -39.74
CA GLU A 37 -47.27 -18.40 -40.43
C GLU A 37 -48.82 -18.44 -40.37
N LEU A 38 -49.42 -17.72 -39.40
CA LEU A 38 -50.85 -17.46 -39.30
C LEU A 38 -51.39 -16.39 -40.29
N GLN A 39 -50.56 -15.81 -41.17
CA GLN A 39 -51.07 -14.88 -42.20
C GLN A 39 -51.70 -15.62 -43.39
N TRP A 40 -51.35 -16.90 -43.60
CA TRP A 40 -51.85 -17.71 -44.71
C TRP A 40 -53.10 -18.53 -44.34
N THR A 41 -53.47 -18.60 -43.06
CA THR A 41 -54.65 -19.31 -42.57
C THR A 41 -55.97 -18.65 -42.98
N GLY A 42 -55.94 -17.42 -43.52
CA GLY A 42 -57.10 -16.73 -44.09
C GLY A 42 -57.19 -16.78 -45.62
N ALA A 43 -56.10 -17.11 -46.33
CA ALA A 43 -56.04 -17.05 -47.80
C ALA A 43 -56.02 -18.43 -48.48
N ILE A 44 -55.71 -19.49 -47.73
CA ILE A 44 -55.54 -20.86 -48.25
C ILE A 44 -56.37 -21.82 -47.41
N ALA A 45 -57.05 -22.77 -48.06
CA ALA A 45 -57.84 -23.79 -47.37
C ALA A 45 -56.96 -24.64 -46.43
N PRO A 46 -57.41 -24.90 -45.18
CA PRO A 46 -56.56 -25.49 -44.12
C PRO A 46 -56.06 -26.91 -44.42
N ASN A 47 -56.75 -27.64 -45.31
CA ASN A 47 -56.35 -28.97 -45.76
C ASN A 47 -55.17 -28.95 -46.76
N LEU A 48 -54.98 -27.87 -47.51
CA LEU A 48 -53.86 -27.69 -48.46
C LEU A 48 -52.62 -27.11 -47.78
N LEU A 49 -52.80 -26.27 -46.77
CA LEU A 49 -51.72 -25.62 -46.04
C LEU A 49 -50.71 -26.65 -45.48
N LYS A 50 -51.20 -27.77 -44.93
CA LYS A 50 -50.40 -28.85 -44.35
C LYS A 50 -49.41 -29.50 -45.34
N TYR A 51 -49.71 -29.50 -46.64
CA TYR A 51 -48.87 -30.12 -47.67
C TYR A 51 -48.00 -29.13 -48.44
N MET A 52 -48.27 -27.83 -48.31
CA MET A 52 -47.52 -26.76 -48.98
C MET A 52 -46.51 -26.07 -48.06
N THR A 53 -46.68 -26.18 -46.74
CA THR A 53 -45.67 -25.73 -45.78
C THR A 53 -44.68 -26.85 -45.54
N VAL A 54 -43.42 -26.65 -45.93
CA VAL A 54 -42.30 -27.44 -45.39
C VAL A 54 -42.18 -27.02 -43.93
N THR A 55 -42.85 -27.72 -43.02
CA THR A 55 -42.65 -27.53 -41.58
C THR A 55 -41.24 -28.04 -41.29
N PRO A 56 -40.26 -27.18 -40.97
CA PRO A 56 -38.98 -27.67 -40.51
C PRO A 56 -39.23 -28.51 -39.25
N GLU A 57 -38.74 -29.76 -39.22
CA GLU A 57 -38.87 -30.59 -38.03
C GLU A 57 -38.38 -29.79 -36.82
N LYS A 58 -39.25 -29.67 -35.80
CA LYS A 58 -39.03 -28.90 -34.58
C LYS A 58 -37.94 -29.57 -33.74
N SER A 59 -36.72 -29.42 -34.22
CA SER A 59 -35.51 -29.86 -33.57
C SER A 59 -35.05 -28.74 -32.64
N TRP A 60 -34.47 -29.12 -31.51
CA TRP A 60 -34.03 -28.27 -30.40
C TRP A 60 -32.80 -27.42 -30.79
N HIS A 61 -32.95 -26.61 -31.85
CA HIS A 61 -31.90 -25.73 -32.34
C HIS A 61 -31.98 -24.38 -31.63
N ILE A 62 -30.89 -24.00 -30.98
CA ILE A 62 -30.70 -22.65 -30.44
C ILE A 62 -30.82 -21.67 -31.61
N ARG A 63 -31.83 -20.80 -31.57
CA ARG A 63 -32.05 -19.81 -32.62
C ARG A 63 -30.88 -18.82 -32.66
N PRO A 64 -30.29 -18.53 -33.84
CA PRO A 64 -29.15 -17.61 -33.96
C PRO A 64 -29.39 -16.24 -33.30
N ALA A 65 -30.62 -15.73 -33.37
CA ALA A 65 -31.02 -14.46 -32.75
C ALA A 65 -30.81 -14.43 -31.22
N TRP A 66 -31.02 -15.55 -30.53
CA TRP A 66 -30.80 -15.64 -29.08
C TRP A 66 -29.30 -15.65 -28.74
N LEU A 67 -28.46 -16.27 -29.57
CA LEU A 67 -27.00 -16.21 -29.41
C LEU A 67 -26.48 -14.77 -29.56
N VAL A 68 -26.95 -14.05 -30.59
CA VAL A 68 -26.62 -12.64 -30.82
C VAL A 68 -27.06 -11.77 -29.65
N ALA A 69 -28.29 -11.93 -29.19
CA ALA A 69 -28.79 -11.17 -28.05
C ALA A 69 -28.01 -11.44 -26.77
N SER A 70 -27.63 -12.70 -26.51
CA SER A 70 -26.82 -13.06 -25.34
C SER A 70 -25.41 -12.42 -25.40
N VAL A 71 -24.75 -12.45 -26.56
CA VAL A 71 -23.44 -11.79 -26.73
C VAL A 71 -23.55 -10.28 -26.51
N LEU A 72 -24.55 -9.64 -27.12
CA LEU A 72 -24.75 -8.20 -26.97
C LEU A 72 -25.13 -7.81 -25.53
N ALA A 73 -25.96 -8.62 -24.85
CA ALA A 73 -26.32 -8.39 -23.46
C ALA A 73 -25.08 -8.49 -22.54
N LEU A 74 -24.25 -9.52 -22.71
CA LEU A 74 -23.00 -9.64 -21.95
C LEU A 74 -22.02 -8.50 -22.25
N ALA A 75 -21.93 -8.05 -23.51
CA ALA A 75 -21.09 -6.90 -23.87
C ALA A 75 -21.57 -5.60 -23.22
N ILE A 76 -22.89 -5.39 -23.13
CA ILE A 76 -23.47 -4.24 -22.42
C ILE A 76 -23.16 -4.30 -20.93
N ILE A 77 -23.26 -5.48 -20.31
CA ILE A 77 -22.90 -5.66 -18.90
C ILE A 77 -21.41 -5.38 -18.71
N ALA A 78 -20.54 -5.85 -19.62
CA ALA A 78 -19.11 -5.54 -19.59
C ALA A 78 -18.83 -4.04 -19.68
N LEU A 79 -19.52 -3.33 -20.57
CA LEU A 79 -19.39 -1.88 -20.75
C LEU A 79 -19.97 -1.07 -19.59
N ALA A 80 -20.93 -1.62 -18.86
CA ALA A 80 -21.43 -1.04 -17.61
C ALA A 80 -20.36 -1.02 -16.51
N GLY A 81 -19.27 -1.77 -16.68
CA GLY A 81 -18.10 -1.79 -15.82
C GLY A 81 -18.43 -2.32 -14.44
N PRO A 82 -18.76 -3.63 -14.29
CA PRO A 82 -18.93 -4.25 -12.99
C PRO A 82 -17.59 -4.27 -12.28
N SER A 83 -17.61 -3.87 -11.01
CA SER A 83 -16.38 -3.62 -10.27
C SER A 83 -16.59 -3.95 -8.80
N TRP A 84 -15.61 -4.67 -8.24
CA TRP A 84 -15.60 -5.17 -6.86
C TRP A 84 -14.22 -5.05 -6.20
N ARG A 85 -13.25 -4.42 -6.88
CA ARG A 85 -11.91 -4.10 -6.38
C ARG A 85 -11.60 -2.62 -6.58
N ARG A 86 -10.86 -2.02 -5.65
CA ARG A 86 -10.39 -0.63 -5.74
C ARG A 86 -8.96 -0.61 -6.30
N GLU A 87 -8.67 0.35 -7.18
CA GLU A 87 -7.35 0.64 -7.72
C GLU A 87 -6.61 1.59 -6.76
N LEU A 88 -5.38 1.23 -6.41
CA LEU A 88 -4.53 2.01 -5.51
C LEU A 88 -3.98 3.25 -6.25
N PRO A 89 -4.02 4.46 -5.66
CA PRO A 89 -3.43 5.64 -6.26
C PRO A 89 -1.92 5.45 -6.50
N PRO A 90 -1.40 5.85 -7.66
CA PRO A 90 -0.03 5.56 -8.06
C PRO A 90 1.08 6.25 -7.25
N PHE A 91 0.75 7.26 -6.43
CA PHE A 91 1.72 8.13 -5.75
C PHE A 91 1.73 8.03 -4.23
N VAL A 92 0.97 7.11 -3.65
CA VAL A 92 1.02 6.85 -2.21
C VAL A 92 2.05 5.75 -1.98
N GLU A 93 3.04 6.02 -1.13
CA GLU A 93 3.95 4.99 -0.63
C GLU A 93 3.10 3.92 0.08
N ASP A 94 3.06 2.75 -0.54
CA ASP A 94 2.16 1.60 -0.34
C ASP A 94 2.39 0.86 0.99
N LYS A 95 2.66 1.58 2.07
CA LYS A 95 3.17 0.98 3.30
C LYS A 95 2.53 1.62 4.53
N ALA A 96 1.46 0.98 4.97
CA ALA A 96 0.74 1.26 6.20
C ALA A 96 1.70 1.58 7.37
N PRO A 97 1.61 2.78 7.99
CA PRO A 97 2.38 3.09 9.19
C PRO A 97 2.16 2.05 10.28
N LEU A 98 3.24 1.54 10.88
CA LEU A 98 3.18 0.52 11.92
C LEU A 98 3.93 0.98 13.17
N MET A 99 3.26 0.97 14.32
CA MET A 99 3.93 1.09 15.62
C MET A 99 3.96 -0.26 16.30
N ILE A 100 5.15 -0.79 16.57
CA ILE A 100 5.33 -2.04 17.30
C ILE A 100 5.54 -1.72 18.77
N ALA A 101 4.65 -2.19 19.64
CA ALA A 101 4.80 -2.14 21.08
C ALA A 101 5.25 -3.51 21.58
N LEU A 102 6.55 -3.65 21.88
CA LEU A 102 7.12 -4.90 22.38
C LEU A 102 7.13 -4.93 23.91
N ASP A 103 6.53 -5.97 24.46
CA ASP A 103 6.62 -6.28 25.89
C ASP A 103 8.02 -6.78 26.25
N VAL A 104 8.63 -6.09 27.20
CA VAL A 104 9.94 -6.43 27.77
C VAL A 104 9.84 -6.65 29.29
N SER A 105 8.66 -7.00 29.78
CA SER A 105 8.42 -7.36 31.18
C SER A 105 9.04 -8.71 31.55
N GLY A 106 9.07 -9.03 32.85
CA GLY A 106 9.64 -10.29 33.35
C GLY A 106 8.94 -11.55 32.83
N SER A 107 7.65 -11.49 32.48
CA SER A 107 6.90 -12.65 31.98
C SER A 107 7.37 -13.09 30.58
N MET A 108 7.92 -12.17 29.80
CA MET A 108 8.54 -12.43 28.50
C MET A 108 9.87 -13.20 28.61
N GLY A 109 10.39 -13.41 29.82
CA GLY A 109 11.51 -14.32 30.09
C GLY A 109 11.15 -15.80 30.07
N GLY A 110 9.87 -16.16 29.95
CA GLY A 110 9.41 -17.55 29.90
C GLY A 110 10.00 -18.35 28.73
N THR A 111 10.26 -19.64 28.95
CA THR A 111 10.89 -20.56 27.98
C THR A 111 9.91 -21.60 27.41
N ASP A 112 8.61 -21.40 27.59
CA ASP A 112 7.56 -22.24 26.99
C ASP A 112 7.47 -22.04 25.47
N VAL A 113 7.94 -20.90 24.98
CA VAL A 113 8.23 -20.66 23.57
C VAL A 113 9.74 -20.50 23.40
N ALA A 114 10.37 -21.44 22.67
CA ALA A 114 11.83 -21.45 22.51
C ALA A 114 12.33 -20.26 21.65
N PRO A 115 13.51 -19.66 21.96
CA PRO A 115 14.35 -19.93 23.14
C PRO A 115 13.85 -19.24 24.42
N SER A 116 13.29 -18.04 24.31
CA SER A 116 12.42 -17.40 25.28
C SER A 116 11.34 -16.61 24.54
N ARG A 117 10.24 -16.25 25.22
CA ARG A 117 9.18 -15.43 24.60
C ARG A 117 9.74 -14.12 24.03
N LEU A 118 10.59 -13.41 24.76
CA LEU A 118 11.22 -12.17 24.29
C LEU A 118 12.10 -12.38 23.07
N GLU A 119 12.95 -13.40 23.07
CA GLU A 119 13.83 -13.67 21.93
C GLU A 119 13.04 -14.15 20.71
N ARG A 120 11.96 -14.92 20.92
CA ARG A 120 11.03 -15.27 19.85
C ARG A 120 10.31 -14.03 19.29
N ALA A 121 9.88 -13.13 20.17
CA ALA A 121 9.23 -11.88 19.79
C ALA A 121 10.16 -11.01 18.93
N LYS A 122 11.42 -10.84 19.35
CA LYS A 122 12.45 -10.12 18.57
C LYS A 122 12.64 -10.75 17.20
N GLN A 123 12.77 -12.08 17.12
CA GLN A 123 12.90 -12.78 15.84
C GLN A 123 11.70 -12.51 14.92
N LYS A 124 10.48 -12.60 15.44
CA LYS A 124 9.26 -12.35 14.66
C LYS A 124 9.13 -10.90 14.20
N ILE A 125 9.57 -9.96 15.02
CA ILE A 125 9.66 -8.55 14.61
C ILE A 125 10.68 -8.39 13.48
N LEU A 126 11.84 -9.04 13.54
CA LEU A 126 12.81 -9.02 12.44
C LEU A 126 12.23 -9.62 11.15
N ASP A 127 11.52 -10.74 11.24
CA ASP A 127 10.85 -11.39 10.10
C ASP A 127 9.75 -10.46 9.51
N LEU A 128 9.01 -9.76 10.36
CA LEU A 128 8.01 -8.77 9.97
C LEU A 128 8.65 -7.55 9.27
N LEU A 129 9.74 -7.00 9.82
CA LEU A 129 10.50 -5.91 9.21
C LEU A 129 11.08 -6.33 7.85
N ALA A 130 11.56 -7.57 7.73
CA ALA A 130 12.06 -8.12 6.48
C ALA A 130 10.97 -8.22 5.41
N THR A 131 9.79 -8.71 5.79
CA THR A 131 8.62 -8.88 4.90
C THR A 131 8.05 -7.53 4.43
N ARG A 132 8.05 -6.53 5.32
CA ARG A 132 7.51 -5.19 5.02
C ARG A 132 8.46 -4.31 4.19
N GLY A 133 9.76 -4.62 4.16
CA GLY A 133 10.78 -3.80 3.51
C GLY A 133 10.83 -2.37 4.08
N ASN A 134 10.92 -1.35 3.24
CA ASN A 134 10.98 0.07 3.64
C ASN A 134 9.64 0.66 4.13
N ALA A 135 8.83 -0.10 4.89
CA ALA A 135 7.60 0.41 5.47
C ALA A 135 7.90 1.24 6.71
N ARG A 136 7.28 2.42 6.85
CA ARG A 136 7.42 3.23 8.06
C ARG A 136 7.00 2.43 9.28
N THR A 137 7.99 2.11 10.10
CA THR A 137 7.83 1.28 11.29
C THR A 137 8.51 1.96 12.46
N GLY A 138 7.79 2.13 13.57
CA GLY A 138 8.36 2.58 14.83
C GLY A 138 8.37 1.46 15.86
N LEU A 139 9.14 1.64 16.93
CA LEU A 139 9.32 0.66 17.99
C LEU A 139 9.19 1.32 19.36
N ILE A 140 8.33 0.74 20.19
CA ILE A 140 8.12 1.07 21.60
C ILE A 140 8.45 -0.17 22.42
N ALA A 141 9.12 0.02 23.54
CA ALA A 141 9.31 -1.01 24.56
C ALA A 141 8.43 -0.67 25.76
N PHE A 142 7.72 -1.67 26.30
CA PHE A 142 6.87 -1.46 27.46
C PHE A 142 6.99 -2.58 28.51
N ALA A 143 6.76 -2.18 29.76
CA ALA A 143 6.64 -3.03 30.95
C ALA A 143 5.68 -2.29 31.90
N GLY A 144 6.09 -1.89 33.11
CA GLY A 144 5.28 -1.02 33.97
C GLY A 144 5.21 0.44 33.50
N SER A 145 6.06 0.81 32.53
CA SER A 145 6.05 2.07 31.79
C SER A 145 6.29 1.79 30.31
N ALA A 146 5.93 2.73 29.42
CA ALA A 146 6.15 2.63 27.98
C ALA A 146 7.13 3.70 27.48
N HIS A 147 8.06 3.31 26.61
CA HIS A 147 9.12 4.19 26.13
C HIS A 147 9.36 4.04 24.62
N LEU A 148 9.53 5.18 23.95
CA LEU A 148 9.82 5.23 22.52
C LEU A 148 11.27 4.80 22.27
N VAL A 149 11.45 3.64 21.64
CA VAL A 149 12.77 3.14 21.20
C VAL A 149 13.17 3.88 19.92
N MET A 150 12.31 3.78 18.91
CA MET A 150 12.51 4.33 17.57
C MET A 150 11.23 5.04 17.09
N PRO A 151 11.29 6.30 16.64
CA PRO A 151 10.19 6.92 15.91
C PRO A 151 9.92 6.17 14.59
N LEU A 152 8.83 6.50 13.89
CA LEU A 152 8.58 5.91 12.59
C LEU A 152 9.74 6.19 11.63
N THR A 153 10.33 5.13 11.10
CA THR A 153 11.39 5.17 10.10
C THR A 153 11.14 4.13 9.03
N ASP A 154 11.58 4.41 7.80
CA ASP A 154 11.58 3.47 6.68
C ASP A 154 12.86 2.63 6.61
N ASP A 155 13.91 2.99 7.36
CA ASP A 155 15.17 2.24 7.42
C ASP A 155 15.16 1.20 8.56
N ARG A 156 14.86 -0.05 8.21
CA ARG A 156 14.89 -1.18 9.15
C ARG A 156 16.24 -1.37 9.82
N ARG A 157 17.35 -1.02 9.15
CA ARG A 157 18.72 -1.21 9.67
C ARG A 157 18.98 -0.35 10.90
N VAL A 158 18.20 0.72 11.05
CA VAL A 158 18.25 1.57 12.24
C VAL A 158 17.51 0.91 13.40
N ILE A 159 16.44 0.14 13.16
CA ILE A 159 15.65 -0.54 14.22
C ILE A 159 16.40 -1.76 14.79
N GLU A 160 17.05 -2.55 13.92
CA GLU A 160 17.66 -3.84 14.28
C GLU A 160 18.60 -3.79 15.50
N PRO A 161 19.57 -2.85 15.61
CA PRO A 161 20.49 -2.81 16.75
C PRO A 161 19.78 -2.48 18.08
N PHE A 162 18.77 -1.61 18.05
CA PHE A 162 18.02 -1.26 19.25
C PHE A 162 17.11 -2.40 19.68
N LEU A 163 16.42 -3.05 18.74
CA LEU A 163 15.60 -4.24 19.02
C LEU A 163 16.42 -5.35 19.67
N ALA A 164 17.61 -5.64 19.14
CA ALA A 164 18.51 -6.65 19.69
C ALA A 164 18.91 -6.35 21.14
N SER A 165 19.12 -5.06 21.45
CA SER A 165 19.55 -4.61 22.78
C SER A 165 18.45 -4.64 23.85
N LEU A 166 17.18 -4.78 23.47
CA LEU A 166 16.06 -4.74 24.41
C LEU A 166 16.12 -5.89 25.42
N SER A 167 16.02 -5.57 26.71
CA SER A 167 15.96 -6.55 27.78
C SER A 167 15.16 -6.01 28.97
N PRO A 168 14.60 -6.89 29.84
CA PRO A 168 13.82 -6.44 30.99
C PRO A 168 14.60 -5.53 31.96
N ALA A 169 15.93 -5.66 32.01
CA ALA A 169 16.79 -4.85 32.86
C ALA A 169 16.92 -3.38 32.41
N LEU A 170 16.45 -3.04 31.20
CA LEU A 170 16.43 -1.66 30.71
C LEU A 170 15.24 -0.87 31.23
N MET A 171 14.17 -1.54 31.65
CA MET A 171 12.93 -0.88 32.02
C MET A 171 13.01 -0.27 33.42
N PRO A 172 12.65 1.02 33.60
CA PRO A 172 12.74 1.67 34.89
C PRO A 172 11.65 1.23 35.87
N VAL A 173 10.45 0.91 35.35
CA VAL A 173 9.30 0.48 36.15
C VAL A 173 8.94 -0.96 35.80
N PRO A 174 9.04 -1.92 36.75
CA PRO A 174 8.56 -3.27 36.54
C PRO A 174 7.02 -3.31 36.53
N GLY A 175 6.44 -4.24 35.79
CA GLY A 175 4.99 -4.37 35.65
C GLY A 175 4.59 -4.58 34.20
N LYS A 176 3.32 -4.31 33.91
CA LYS A 176 2.74 -4.45 32.58
C LYS A 176 1.61 -3.43 32.39
N ASP A 177 1.85 -2.44 31.54
CA ASP A 177 0.92 -1.38 31.17
C ASP A 177 0.86 -1.23 29.64
N PRO A 178 0.05 -2.06 28.96
CA PRO A 178 -0.12 -1.98 27.53
C PRO A 178 -0.93 -0.73 27.12
N VAL A 179 -1.73 -0.13 28.02
CA VAL A 179 -2.53 1.06 27.72
C VAL A 179 -1.60 2.26 27.49
N ALA A 180 -0.60 2.44 28.34
CA ALA A 180 0.42 3.47 28.15
C ALA A 180 1.20 3.27 26.84
N ALA A 181 1.47 2.02 26.46
CA ALA A 181 2.16 1.70 25.20
C ALA A 181 1.32 2.05 23.97
N VAL A 182 0.02 1.73 24.00
CA VAL A 182 -0.92 2.06 22.93
C VAL A 182 -1.13 3.57 22.83
N ASP A 183 -1.27 4.28 23.95
CA ASP A 183 -1.39 5.75 23.96
C ASP A 183 -0.15 6.43 23.36
N LEU A 184 1.06 5.97 23.73
CA LEU A 184 2.30 6.47 23.15
C LEU A 184 2.42 6.15 21.64
N ALA A 185 1.97 4.97 21.23
CA ALA A 185 1.92 4.58 19.82
C ALA A 185 0.94 5.44 19.02
N ALA A 186 -0.25 5.69 19.56
CA ALA A 186 -1.26 6.55 18.94
C ALA A 186 -0.78 8.00 18.81
N LYS A 187 -0.09 8.53 19.83
CA LYS A 187 0.57 9.85 19.78
C LYS A 187 1.65 9.89 18.69
N SER A 188 2.44 8.85 18.54
CA SER A 188 3.48 8.76 17.49
C SER A 188 2.89 8.66 16.08
N LEU A 189 1.68 8.10 15.94
CA LEU A 189 0.92 7.99 14.69
C LEU A 189 0.02 9.21 14.43
N ALA A 190 -0.03 10.19 15.33
CA ALA A 190 -0.92 11.34 15.19
C ALA A 190 -0.53 12.22 13.99
N ASP A 191 0.77 12.33 13.71
CA ASP A 191 1.33 13.17 12.64
C ASP A 191 1.26 12.52 11.26
N GLU A 192 0.95 11.22 11.19
CA GLU A 192 0.83 10.50 9.92
C GLU A 192 -0.49 10.84 9.21
N ILE A 193 -0.46 10.95 7.89
CA ILE A 193 -1.67 11.29 7.11
C ILE A 193 -2.70 10.17 7.23
N TYR A 194 -2.25 8.92 7.09
CA TYR A 194 -3.08 7.72 7.13
C TYR A 194 -3.10 7.12 8.54
N ALA A 195 -4.23 6.54 8.92
CA ALA A 195 -4.29 5.77 10.16
C ALA A 195 -3.36 4.55 10.07
N GLY A 196 -2.55 4.37 11.11
CA GLY A 196 -1.61 3.26 11.19
C GLY A 196 -2.22 2.02 11.85
N THR A 197 -1.39 1.00 12.01
CA THR A 197 -1.66 -0.13 12.90
C THR A 197 -0.70 -0.09 14.09
N ILE A 198 -1.23 -0.39 15.26
CA ILE A 198 -0.48 -0.61 16.49
C ILE A 198 -0.42 -2.12 16.73
N LEU A 199 0.78 -2.70 16.67
CA LEU A 199 1.03 -4.11 16.91
C LEU A 199 1.60 -4.29 18.31
N ILE A 200 0.82 -4.85 19.23
CA ILE A 200 1.28 -5.27 20.55
C ILE A 200 1.91 -6.66 20.43
N VAL A 201 3.15 -6.82 20.87
CA VAL A 201 3.83 -8.12 20.92
C VAL A 201 4.06 -8.48 22.38
N SER A 202 3.25 -9.40 22.92
CA SER A 202 3.23 -9.74 24.34
C SER A 202 2.67 -11.14 24.56
N ASP A 203 2.85 -11.69 25.76
CA ASP A 203 2.23 -12.93 26.22
C ASP A 203 0.79 -12.76 26.73
N ASP A 204 0.46 -11.60 27.31
CA ASP A 204 -0.90 -11.23 27.74
C ASP A 204 -1.04 -9.70 27.86
N LEU A 205 -2.25 -9.20 28.09
CA LEU A 205 -2.50 -7.75 28.25
C LEU A 205 -2.59 -7.32 29.73
N GLY A 206 -2.15 -8.16 30.66
CA GLY A 206 -2.30 -7.93 32.10
C GLY A 206 -3.77 -7.71 32.49
N ASN A 207 -4.04 -6.59 33.19
CA ASN A 207 -5.38 -6.20 33.62
C ASN A 207 -6.06 -5.20 32.68
N ALA A 208 -5.50 -4.94 31.50
CA ALA A 208 -6.06 -3.96 30.57
C ALA A 208 -7.34 -4.49 29.92
N ALA A 209 -8.42 -3.71 30.02
CA ALA A 209 -9.66 -4.00 29.30
C ALA A 209 -9.50 -3.64 27.81
N ALA A 210 -10.12 -4.42 26.92
CA ALA A 210 -10.14 -4.11 25.49
C ALA A 210 -10.67 -2.69 25.20
N THR A 211 -11.69 -2.25 25.93
CA THR A 211 -12.26 -0.91 25.78
C THR A 211 -11.27 0.23 26.07
N ASP A 212 -10.32 0.00 26.98
CA ASP A 212 -9.31 1.02 27.30
C ASP A 212 -8.21 1.08 26.24
N LEU A 213 -7.84 -0.08 25.69
CA LEU A 213 -6.89 -0.18 24.59
C LEU A 213 -7.47 0.39 23.29
N GLU A 214 -8.73 0.10 22.96
CA GLU A 214 -9.42 0.68 21.82
C GLU A 214 -9.52 2.20 21.94
N ARG A 215 -9.85 2.71 23.13
CA ARG A 215 -9.88 4.16 23.38
C ARG A 215 -8.51 4.79 23.21
N ALA A 216 -7.45 4.14 23.70
CA ALA A 216 -6.08 4.63 23.56
C ALA A 216 -5.59 4.58 22.09
N ALA A 217 -6.01 3.57 21.31
CA ALA A 217 -5.62 3.41 19.91
C ALA A 217 -6.23 4.49 18.99
N GLY A 218 -7.42 4.98 19.34
CA GLY A 218 -8.10 6.05 18.63
C GLY A 218 -8.52 5.63 17.22
N ARG A 219 -7.96 6.29 16.20
CA ARG A 219 -8.23 5.97 14.78
C ARG A 219 -7.39 4.81 14.23
N ASN A 220 -6.41 4.32 15.00
CA ASN A 220 -5.45 3.33 14.53
C ASN A 220 -5.96 1.91 14.78
N GLY A 221 -5.63 0.99 13.89
CA GLY A 221 -5.99 -0.41 14.03
C GLY A 221 -5.17 -1.05 15.15
N LEU A 222 -5.80 -1.83 16.01
CA LEU A 222 -5.13 -2.53 17.11
C LEU A 222 -5.01 -4.01 16.81
N LEU A 223 -3.79 -4.54 16.91
CA LEU A 223 -3.48 -5.95 16.63
C LEU A 223 -2.52 -6.48 17.69
N MET A 224 -2.72 -7.73 18.11
CA MET A 224 -1.80 -8.41 19.02
C MET A 224 -1.10 -9.59 18.35
N LEU A 225 0.22 -9.70 18.52
CA LEU A 225 0.97 -10.94 18.33
C LEU A 225 1.17 -11.58 19.70
N ALA A 226 0.43 -12.64 19.96
CA ALA A 226 0.48 -13.38 21.22
C ALA A 226 1.65 -14.36 21.20
N VAL A 227 2.61 -14.17 22.11
CA VAL A 227 3.83 -14.99 22.22
C VAL A 227 3.67 -16.04 23.31
N ILE A 228 2.66 -16.89 23.12
CA ILE A 228 2.31 -18.01 24.00
C ILE A 228 2.03 -19.27 23.17
N PRO A 229 2.08 -20.47 23.79
CA PRO A 229 1.62 -21.69 23.15
C PRO A 229 0.15 -21.63 22.73
N ALA A 230 -0.17 -22.22 21.57
CA ALA A 230 -1.48 -22.11 20.90
C ALA A 230 -2.68 -22.62 21.72
N ASP A 231 -2.45 -23.46 22.73
CA ASP A 231 -3.46 -24.04 23.62
C ASP A 231 -3.94 -23.08 24.73
N LYS A 232 -3.29 -21.93 24.90
CA LYS A 232 -3.55 -20.99 26.02
C LYS A 232 -4.11 -19.62 25.59
N ALA A 233 -4.49 -19.49 24.32
CA ALA A 233 -4.91 -18.22 23.74
C ALA A 233 -6.32 -17.80 24.13
N HIS A 234 -6.47 -16.68 24.84
CA HIS A 234 -7.66 -15.82 24.83
C HIS A 234 -7.19 -14.37 24.98
N SER A 235 -7.18 -13.62 23.88
CA SER A 235 -6.98 -12.17 23.91
C SER A 235 -8.33 -11.46 23.79
N PRO A 236 -8.56 -10.35 24.51
CA PRO A 236 -9.78 -9.55 24.37
C PRO A 236 -9.77 -8.65 23.11
N ILE A 237 -8.67 -8.63 22.34
CA ILE A 237 -8.50 -7.89 21.08
C ILE A 237 -8.08 -8.85 19.96
N ASP A 238 -8.19 -8.41 18.69
CA ASP A 238 -7.79 -9.23 17.54
C ASP A 238 -6.32 -9.67 17.66
N ASP A 239 -6.12 -10.99 17.75
CA ASP A 239 -4.81 -11.58 17.99
C ASP A 239 -4.38 -12.55 16.88
N VAL A 240 -3.07 -12.66 16.72
CA VAL A 240 -2.38 -13.68 15.94
C VAL A 240 -1.46 -14.43 16.89
N GLN A 241 -1.57 -15.75 16.90
CA GLN A 241 -0.68 -16.60 17.67
C GLN A 241 0.67 -16.74 16.96
N VAL A 242 1.75 -16.74 17.74
CA VAL A 242 3.09 -17.05 17.21
C VAL A 242 3.10 -18.45 16.62
N THR A 243 3.60 -18.58 15.39
CA THR A 243 3.81 -19.88 14.73
C THR A 243 5.29 -20.13 14.51
N VAL A 244 5.65 -21.38 14.26
CA VAL A 244 7.05 -21.75 13.93
C VAL A 244 7.41 -21.33 12.50
N ASP A 245 6.41 -21.30 11.61
CA ASP A 245 6.54 -20.86 10.22
C ASP A 245 6.29 -19.36 10.07
N THR A 246 6.04 -18.87 8.85
CA THR A 246 5.75 -17.46 8.54
C THR A 246 4.26 -17.13 8.48
N SER A 247 3.38 -18.08 8.80
CA SER A 247 1.93 -17.90 8.64
C SER A 247 1.36 -16.79 9.54
N ASP A 248 1.95 -16.61 10.73
CA ASP A 248 1.65 -15.51 11.64
C ASP A 248 2.03 -14.14 11.04
N ILE A 249 3.23 -14.01 10.48
CA ILE A 249 3.70 -12.80 9.82
C ILE A 249 2.84 -12.46 8.60
N GLU A 250 2.45 -13.46 7.81
CA GLU A 250 1.53 -13.28 6.68
C GLU A 250 0.13 -12.82 7.13
N ALA A 251 -0.38 -13.38 8.23
CA ALA A 251 -1.66 -12.98 8.81
C ALA A 251 -1.61 -11.53 9.31
N ILE A 252 -0.57 -11.16 10.06
CA ILE A 252 -0.33 -9.79 10.54
C ILE A 252 -0.25 -8.82 9.36
N THR A 253 0.58 -9.12 8.36
CA THR A 253 0.78 -8.27 7.19
C THR A 253 -0.53 -8.06 6.43
N ARG A 254 -1.34 -9.11 6.29
CA ARG A 254 -2.66 -9.03 5.65
C ARG A 254 -3.62 -8.13 6.42
N ARG A 255 -3.66 -8.23 7.76
CA ARG A 255 -4.52 -7.39 8.62
C ARG A 255 -4.10 -5.92 8.56
N ILE A 256 -2.79 -5.65 8.65
CA ILE A 256 -2.23 -4.29 8.50
C ILE A 256 -2.64 -3.68 7.15
N ASN A 257 -2.42 -4.41 6.05
CA ASN A 257 -2.77 -3.92 4.71
C ASN A 257 -4.27 -3.72 4.54
N THR A 258 -5.11 -4.59 5.13
CA THR A 258 -6.57 -4.45 5.05
C THR A 258 -7.05 -3.19 5.78
N HIS A 259 -6.53 -2.94 6.98
CA HIS A 259 -6.85 -1.74 7.76
C HIS A 259 -6.39 -0.45 7.06
N PHE A 260 -5.20 -0.48 6.45
CA PHE A 260 -4.69 0.63 5.68
C PHE A 260 -5.54 0.91 4.44
N GLN A 261 -5.90 -0.12 3.67
CA GLN A 261 -6.74 0.01 2.48
C GLN A 261 -8.14 0.57 2.79
N SER A 262 -8.75 0.16 3.91
CA SER A 262 -10.03 0.74 4.31
C SER A 262 -9.91 2.23 4.64
N THR A 263 -8.84 2.62 5.32
CA THR A 263 -8.64 4.02 5.74
C THR A 263 -8.19 4.93 4.59
N GLU A 264 -7.31 4.44 3.70
CA GLU A 264 -6.83 5.18 2.55
C GLU A 264 -7.96 5.45 1.55
N ALA A 265 -8.84 4.48 1.33
CA ALA A 265 -9.91 4.62 0.36
C ALA A 265 -10.95 5.67 0.77
N ASP A 266 -11.16 5.85 2.07
CA ASP A 266 -12.04 6.91 2.60
C ASP A 266 -11.40 8.30 2.46
N LEU A 267 -10.07 8.40 2.48
CA LEU A 267 -9.33 9.67 2.39
C LEU A 267 -9.01 10.12 0.97
N THR A 268 -8.67 9.19 0.06
CA THR A 268 -8.11 9.51 -1.27
C THR A 268 -9.10 9.38 -2.42
N GLY A 269 -10.32 8.91 -2.15
CA GLY A 269 -11.32 8.69 -3.21
C GLY A 269 -10.87 7.62 -4.20
N ALA A 270 -10.39 6.48 -3.68
CA ALA A 270 -9.84 5.38 -4.47
C ALA A 270 -10.73 5.03 -5.67
N ARG A 271 -10.13 5.00 -6.87
CA ARG A 271 -10.84 4.73 -8.11
C ARG A 271 -11.17 3.24 -8.18
N TRP A 272 -12.39 2.90 -8.53
CA TRP A 272 -12.76 1.50 -8.68
C TRP A 272 -12.18 0.90 -9.98
N MET A 273 -11.66 -0.32 -9.88
CA MET A 273 -11.06 -1.06 -10.99
C MET A 273 -12.17 -1.72 -11.82
N ASP A 274 -12.17 -1.47 -13.14
CA ASP A 274 -13.12 -2.07 -14.07
C ASP A 274 -12.81 -3.56 -14.26
N GLU A 275 -13.69 -4.43 -13.79
CA GLU A 275 -13.56 -5.89 -13.90
C GLU A 275 -14.48 -6.46 -14.98
N GLY A 276 -15.08 -5.60 -15.82
CA GLY A 276 -15.95 -6.00 -16.94
C GLY A 276 -15.26 -6.88 -17.97
N PHE A 277 -13.92 -6.83 -18.05
CA PHE A 277 -13.15 -7.62 -19.01
C PHE A 277 -13.29 -9.14 -18.81
N TRP A 278 -13.63 -9.62 -17.62
CA TRP A 278 -13.89 -11.05 -17.38
C TRP A 278 -15.04 -11.61 -18.22
N LEU A 279 -15.99 -10.76 -18.61
CA LEU A 279 -17.12 -11.12 -19.46
C LEU A 279 -16.71 -11.36 -20.93
N LEU A 280 -15.50 -10.98 -21.34
CA LEU A 280 -14.98 -11.30 -22.68
C LEU A 280 -14.80 -12.81 -22.88
N LEU A 281 -14.47 -13.57 -21.84
CA LEU A 281 -14.33 -15.04 -21.91
C LEU A 281 -15.65 -15.75 -22.27
N PRO A 282 -16.77 -15.54 -21.54
CA PRO A 282 -18.05 -16.13 -21.93
C PRO A 282 -18.57 -15.58 -23.27
N ILE A 283 -18.33 -14.30 -23.59
CA ILE A 283 -18.65 -13.74 -24.92
C ILE A 283 -17.92 -14.52 -26.02
N ALA A 284 -16.62 -14.77 -25.86
CA ALA A 284 -15.82 -15.53 -26.82
C ALA A 284 -16.35 -16.98 -26.96
N LEU A 285 -16.67 -17.64 -25.84
CA LEU A 285 -17.21 -19.01 -25.84
C LEU A 285 -18.54 -19.11 -26.58
N ILE A 286 -19.47 -18.18 -26.36
CA ILE A 286 -20.76 -18.14 -27.06
C ILE A 286 -20.55 -17.81 -28.55
N SER A 287 -19.60 -16.92 -28.86
CA SER A 287 -19.25 -16.56 -30.23
C SER A 287 -18.68 -17.74 -31.03
N LEU A 288 -18.04 -18.73 -30.39
CA LEU A 288 -17.58 -19.95 -31.07
C LEU A 288 -18.73 -20.76 -31.69
N LEU A 289 -19.95 -20.67 -31.12
CA LEU A 289 -21.12 -21.36 -31.65
C LEU A 289 -21.58 -20.79 -33.01
N TRP A 290 -21.10 -19.60 -33.41
CA TRP A 290 -21.34 -19.02 -34.74
C TRP A 290 -20.55 -19.69 -35.86
N PHE A 291 -19.50 -20.47 -35.56
CA PHE A 291 -18.79 -21.27 -36.56
C PHE A 291 -19.54 -22.54 -36.99
N ARG A 292 -20.69 -22.83 -36.38
CA ARG A 292 -21.54 -23.97 -36.73
C ARG A 292 -22.25 -23.73 -38.07
N ARG A 293 -22.16 -24.70 -38.99
CA ARG A 293 -22.89 -24.69 -40.27
C ARG A 293 -24.40 -24.49 -40.03
N GLY A 294 -24.98 -23.47 -40.68
CA GLY A 294 -26.40 -23.11 -40.57
C GLY A 294 -26.73 -21.87 -39.72
N VAL A 295 -25.74 -21.25 -39.05
CA VAL A 295 -25.92 -20.06 -38.18
C VAL A 295 -25.40 -18.78 -38.86
N SER A 296 -25.25 -18.78 -40.18
CA SER A 296 -24.60 -17.71 -40.94
C SER A 296 -25.38 -16.40 -40.91
N VAL A 297 -25.13 -15.56 -39.91
CA VAL A 297 -25.24 -14.11 -40.08
C VAL A 297 -23.87 -13.66 -40.57
N GLN A 298 -23.81 -13.11 -41.79
CA GLN A 298 -22.60 -12.76 -42.53
C GLN A 298 -21.87 -11.54 -41.90
N TRP A 299 -21.43 -11.64 -40.64
CA TRP A 299 -20.72 -10.57 -39.92
C TRP A 299 -19.22 -10.48 -40.24
N ALA A 300 -18.68 -11.44 -41.00
CA ALA A 300 -17.25 -11.44 -41.36
C ALA A 300 -16.81 -10.13 -42.05
N LEU A 301 -17.71 -9.47 -42.79
CA LEU A 301 -17.46 -8.16 -43.41
C LEU A 301 -17.46 -7.00 -42.41
N LEU A 302 -18.23 -7.08 -41.32
CA LEU A 302 -18.34 -6.01 -40.33
C LEU A 302 -17.15 -6.02 -39.35
N PHE A 303 -16.60 -7.21 -39.07
CA PHE A 303 -15.36 -7.35 -38.29
C PHE A 303 -14.13 -6.83 -39.04
N ILE A 304 -14.12 -6.93 -40.38
CA ILE A 304 -13.07 -6.36 -41.23
C ILE A 304 -13.20 -4.82 -41.31
N LEU A 305 -14.42 -4.28 -41.26
CA LEU A 305 -14.67 -2.83 -41.30
C LEU A 305 -14.40 -2.12 -39.96
N LEU A 306 -14.41 -2.85 -38.84
CA LEU A 306 -14.19 -2.34 -37.48
C LEU A 306 -12.74 -2.46 -36.99
N LEU A 307 -11.81 -2.94 -37.83
CA LEU A 307 -10.38 -2.84 -37.55
C LEU A 307 -10.02 -1.35 -37.51
N PRO A 308 -9.60 -0.80 -36.36
CA PRO A 308 -9.18 0.59 -36.30
C PRO A 308 -7.91 0.74 -37.12
N THR A 309 -7.98 1.39 -38.28
CA THR A 309 -6.82 1.74 -39.10
C THR A 309 -6.03 2.92 -38.53
N THR A 310 -6.25 3.29 -37.27
CA THR A 310 -5.56 4.40 -36.61
C THR A 310 -5.02 3.97 -35.26
N GLY A 311 -3.91 3.25 -35.32
CA GLY A 311 -3.04 3.04 -34.18
C GLY A 311 -1.63 2.91 -34.74
N HIS A 312 -0.94 4.02 -34.91
CA HIS A 312 0.50 4.00 -35.16
C HIS A 312 1.16 3.36 -33.93
N ALA A 313 1.41 2.06 -34.00
CA ALA A 313 2.29 1.41 -33.06
C ALA A 313 3.69 1.95 -33.32
N GLU A 314 4.14 2.88 -32.48
CA GLU A 314 5.54 3.25 -32.40
C GLU A 314 6.31 1.99 -31.97
N THR A 315 6.84 1.26 -32.94
CA THR A 315 7.74 0.14 -32.68
C THR A 315 9.11 0.69 -32.32
N ALA A 316 9.27 1.15 -31.08
CA ALA A 316 10.58 1.18 -30.44
C ALA A 316 10.98 -0.29 -30.18
N GLY A 317 12.12 -0.70 -30.74
CA GLY A 317 12.49 -2.09 -30.96
C GLY A 317 12.27 -3.02 -29.77
N THR A 318 11.58 -4.14 -29.99
CA THR A 318 11.55 -5.25 -29.04
C THR A 318 11.44 -6.57 -29.81
N SER A 319 12.30 -7.52 -29.46
CA SER A 319 12.31 -8.88 -29.97
C SER A 319 10.92 -9.53 -29.83
N TRP A 320 10.53 -10.33 -30.84
CA TRP A 320 9.25 -11.04 -30.84
C TRP A 320 9.19 -11.99 -29.63
N ARG A 321 8.34 -11.68 -28.65
CA ARG A 321 8.03 -12.55 -27.50
C ARG A 321 6.59 -13.05 -27.62
N PHE A 322 6.36 -14.35 -27.39
CA PHE A 322 5.02 -14.95 -27.43
C PHE A 322 4.00 -14.21 -26.54
N ALA A 323 4.45 -13.66 -25.40
CA ALA A 323 3.61 -12.85 -24.52
C ALA A 323 3.00 -11.61 -25.20
N ASN A 324 3.68 -11.01 -26.18
CA ASN A 324 3.20 -9.82 -26.90
C ASN A 324 1.97 -10.12 -27.78
N LEU A 325 1.67 -11.40 -28.06
CA LEU A 325 0.46 -11.80 -28.79
C LEU A 325 -0.80 -11.72 -27.92
N TRP A 326 -0.63 -11.80 -26.60
CA TRP A 326 -1.74 -11.96 -25.66
C TRP A 326 -1.83 -10.80 -24.66
N LEU A 327 -0.72 -10.11 -24.39
CA LEU A 327 -0.62 -9.08 -23.39
C LEU A 327 -0.01 -7.80 -23.97
N THR A 328 -0.66 -6.67 -23.71
CA THR A 328 -0.10 -5.35 -24.04
C THR A 328 1.18 -5.09 -23.23
N PRO A 329 2.07 -4.19 -23.67
CA PRO A 329 3.23 -3.80 -22.87
C PRO A 329 2.83 -3.35 -21.46
N ASP A 330 1.72 -2.60 -21.33
CA ASP A 330 1.20 -2.17 -20.03
C ASP A 330 0.70 -3.33 -19.17
N GLN A 331 0.07 -4.35 -19.75
CA GLN A 331 -0.36 -5.53 -19.00
C GLN A 331 0.85 -6.36 -18.53
N GLN A 332 1.88 -6.49 -19.38
CA GLN A 332 3.12 -7.15 -18.98
C GLN A 332 3.86 -6.35 -17.90
N GLY A 333 3.89 -5.02 -18.03
CA GLY A 333 4.43 -4.09 -17.05
C GLY A 333 3.69 -4.18 -15.73
N ARG A 334 2.36 -4.26 -15.76
CA ARG A 334 1.53 -4.42 -14.56
C ARG A 334 1.81 -5.73 -13.84
N ILE A 335 1.95 -6.84 -14.56
CA ILE A 335 2.31 -8.13 -13.95
C ILE A 335 3.70 -8.06 -13.29
N ALA A 336 4.67 -7.38 -13.91
CA ALA A 336 5.99 -7.18 -13.30
C ALA A 336 5.92 -6.27 -12.06
N PHE A 337 5.13 -5.19 -12.15
CA PHE A 337 4.90 -4.24 -11.07
C PHE A 337 4.28 -4.91 -9.84
N ASP A 338 3.23 -5.72 -10.03
CA ASP A 338 2.53 -6.42 -8.95
C ASP A 338 3.42 -7.51 -8.29
N ARG A 339 4.47 -7.97 -8.98
CA ARG A 339 5.49 -8.89 -8.44
C ARG A 339 6.64 -8.16 -7.73
N GLY A 340 6.64 -6.83 -7.70
CA GLY A 340 7.70 -6.01 -7.14
C GLY A 340 8.93 -5.85 -8.03
N ASP A 341 8.90 -6.32 -9.28
CA ASP A 341 10.00 -6.15 -10.25
C ASP A 341 9.83 -4.81 -10.98
N TYR A 342 10.09 -3.72 -10.25
CA TYR A 342 9.80 -2.36 -10.71
C TYR A 342 10.72 -1.90 -11.86
N HIS A 343 11.99 -2.30 -11.87
CA HIS A 343 12.90 -2.00 -12.99
C HIS A 343 12.39 -2.62 -14.29
N ARG A 344 11.95 -3.88 -14.25
CA ARG A 344 11.38 -4.52 -15.43
C ARG A 344 10.03 -3.92 -15.82
N ALA A 345 9.20 -3.56 -14.84
CA ALA A 345 7.92 -2.92 -15.09
C ALA A 345 8.08 -1.59 -15.84
N ALA A 346 9.04 -0.74 -15.45
CA ALA A 346 9.34 0.52 -16.12
C ALA A 346 9.68 0.32 -17.60
N GLN A 347 10.49 -0.69 -17.90
CA GLN A 347 10.86 -1.03 -19.29
C GLN A 347 9.69 -1.56 -20.13
N LEU A 348 8.65 -2.12 -19.49
CA LEU A 348 7.52 -2.74 -20.17
C LEU A 348 6.35 -1.78 -20.38
N PHE A 349 6.06 -0.88 -19.44
CA PHE A 349 4.94 0.06 -19.57
C PHE A 349 5.12 0.95 -20.80
N ALA A 350 4.10 1.01 -21.65
CA ALA A 350 3.96 1.97 -22.73
C ALA A 350 3.37 3.29 -22.22
N ASP A 351 2.42 3.22 -21.28
CA ASP A 351 1.83 4.37 -20.62
C ASP A 351 2.90 5.15 -19.82
N PRO A 352 3.09 6.46 -20.09
CA PRO A 352 4.15 7.25 -19.47
C PRO A 352 3.93 7.46 -17.97
N MET A 353 2.68 7.44 -17.49
CA MET A 353 2.37 7.55 -16.07
C MET A 353 2.87 6.30 -15.36
N TRP A 354 2.44 5.12 -15.80
CA TRP A 354 2.82 3.84 -15.20
C TRP A 354 4.31 3.54 -15.34
N ARG A 355 4.92 3.91 -16.48
CA ARG A 355 6.38 3.85 -16.64
C ARG A 355 7.09 4.68 -15.58
N GLY A 356 6.65 5.93 -15.40
CA GLY A 356 7.26 6.83 -14.41
C GLY A 356 7.09 6.34 -12.98
N ILE A 357 5.91 5.80 -12.63
CA ILE A 357 5.65 5.24 -11.30
C ILE A 357 6.53 4.02 -11.04
N ALA A 358 6.63 3.12 -12.01
CA ALA A 358 7.48 1.95 -11.91
C ALA A 358 8.96 2.35 -11.73
N ALA A 359 9.45 3.29 -12.53
CA ALA A 359 10.81 3.81 -12.39
C ALA A 359 11.04 4.48 -11.04
N TYR A 360 10.07 5.28 -10.56
CA TYR A 360 10.14 5.94 -9.25
C TYR A 360 10.23 4.92 -8.10
N ARG A 361 9.42 3.84 -8.16
CA ARG A 361 9.47 2.74 -7.19
C ARG A 361 10.73 1.88 -7.30
N ALA A 362 11.37 1.88 -8.46
CA ALA A 362 12.67 1.27 -8.69
C ALA A 362 13.84 2.15 -8.23
N TYR A 363 13.58 3.32 -7.63
CA TYR A 363 14.58 4.34 -7.30
C TYR A 363 15.35 4.89 -8.51
N ASP A 364 14.85 4.66 -9.74
CA ASP A 364 15.36 5.29 -10.95
C ASP A 364 14.60 6.60 -11.19
N PHE A 365 14.96 7.60 -10.39
CA PHE A 365 14.31 8.90 -10.42
C PHE A 365 14.58 9.67 -11.72
N ILE A 366 15.64 9.32 -12.46
CA ILE A 366 15.95 9.93 -13.76
C ILE A 366 14.98 9.41 -14.83
N GLU A 367 14.79 8.09 -14.91
CA GLU A 367 13.80 7.51 -15.82
C GLU A 367 12.38 7.93 -15.44
N ALA A 368 12.07 8.01 -14.14
CA ALA A 368 10.78 8.49 -13.64
C ALA A 368 10.48 9.92 -14.11
N ARG A 369 11.44 10.83 -13.95
CA ARG A 369 11.36 12.21 -14.43
C ARG A 369 11.10 12.25 -15.94
N ASP A 370 11.87 11.48 -16.72
CA ASP A 370 11.78 11.49 -18.17
C ASP A 370 10.44 10.93 -18.68
N ALA A 371 9.84 10.00 -17.93
CA ALA A 371 8.50 9.49 -18.20
C ALA A 371 7.41 10.52 -17.82
N PHE A 372 7.46 11.10 -16.61
CA PHE A 372 6.47 12.06 -16.15
C PHE A 372 6.47 13.38 -16.92
N ARG A 373 7.63 13.81 -17.44
CA ARG A 373 7.73 15.01 -18.27
C ARG A 373 6.88 14.95 -19.55
N LYS A 374 6.49 13.75 -19.99
CA LYS A 374 5.64 13.54 -21.17
C LYS A 374 4.14 13.70 -20.87
N ILE A 375 3.78 14.02 -19.62
CA ILE A 375 2.39 14.04 -19.14
C ILE A 375 1.96 15.46 -18.78
N ASP A 376 1.15 16.06 -19.64
CA ASP A 376 0.64 17.43 -19.47
C ASP A 376 -0.64 17.49 -18.60
N THR A 377 -0.66 16.76 -17.48
CA THR A 377 -1.76 16.79 -16.51
C THR A 377 -1.28 17.34 -15.16
N VAL A 378 -2.20 17.79 -14.30
CA VAL A 378 -1.85 18.24 -12.95
C VAL A 378 -1.18 17.11 -12.16
N GLN A 379 -1.68 15.88 -12.31
CA GLN A 379 -1.11 14.68 -11.72
C GLN A 379 0.29 14.39 -12.27
N GLY A 380 0.51 14.54 -13.58
CA GLY A 380 1.81 14.39 -14.22
C GLY A 380 2.84 15.40 -13.71
N ARG A 381 2.43 16.67 -13.54
CA ARG A 381 3.29 17.71 -12.94
C ARG A 381 3.63 17.43 -11.48
N PHE A 382 2.65 16.98 -10.69
CA PHE A 382 2.89 16.58 -9.30
C PHE A 382 3.88 15.41 -9.22
N ALA A 383 3.69 14.39 -10.06
CA ALA A 383 4.58 13.24 -10.18
C ALA A 383 6.00 13.63 -10.60
N LEU A 384 6.13 14.52 -11.59
CA LEU A 384 7.40 15.08 -12.02
C LEU A 384 8.07 15.85 -10.88
N GLY A 385 7.30 16.63 -10.11
CA GLY A 385 7.79 17.33 -8.92
C GLY A 385 8.39 16.39 -7.88
N ASN A 386 7.72 15.25 -7.63
CA ASN A 386 8.23 14.21 -6.74
C ASN A 386 9.54 13.60 -7.26
N ALA A 387 9.61 13.25 -8.55
CA ALA A 387 10.81 12.68 -9.17
C ALA A 387 12.00 13.66 -9.17
N GLU A 388 11.77 14.94 -9.49
CA GLU A 388 12.80 15.99 -9.44
C GLU A 388 13.29 16.23 -8.01
N ALA A 389 12.41 16.17 -7.01
CA ALA A 389 12.79 16.30 -5.60
C ALA A 389 13.76 15.19 -5.16
N GLN A 390 13.48 13.94 -5.53
CA GLN A 390 14.35 12.80 -5.23
C GLN A 390 15.67 12.85 -6.02
N ASN A 391 15.67 13.43 -7.21
CA ASN A 391 16.89 13.75 -7.96
C ASN A 391 17.69 14.92 -7.38
N HIS A 392 17.29 15.48 -6.24
CA HIS A 392 17.90 16.67 -5.61
C HIS A 392 17.82 17.94 -6.49
N ALA A 393 16.95 17.93 -7.51
CA ALA A 393 16.65 19.09 -8.34
C ALA A 393 15.57 19.96 -7.66
N TYR A 394 15.87 20.39 -6.43
CA TYR A 394 14.88 21.01 -5.54
C TYR A 394 14.27 22.29 -6.11
N GLU A 395 15.03 23.11 -6.82
CA GLU A 395 14.49 24.31 -7.47
C GLU A 395 13.40 24.00 -8.50
N THR A 396 13.61 22.95 -9.31
CA THR A 396 12.65 22.49 -10.31
C THR A 396 11.41 21.92 -9.64
N ALA A 397 11.60 21.08 -8.62
CA ALA A 397 10.50 20.50 -7.85
C ALA A 397 9.62 21.58 -7.18
N ILE A 398 10.24 22.60 -6.57
CA ILE A 398 9.53 23.74 -5.97
C ILE A 398 8.63 24.44 -7.00
N LYS A 399 9.14 24.71 -8.20
CA LYS A 399 8.35 25.33 -9.28
C LYS A 399 7.18 24.44 -9.69
N LEU A 400 7.41 23.15 -9.86
CA LEU A 400 6.36 22.20 -10.25
C LEU A 400 5.24 22.11 -9.21
N TYR A 401 5.55 22.09 -7.91
CA TYR A 401 4.51 22.12 -6.88
C TYR A 401 3.74 23.44 -6.85
N GLN A 402 4.40 24.57 -7.10
CA GLN A 402 3.71 25.86 -7.23
C GLN A 402 2.74 25.87 -8.42
N GLU A 403 3.13 25.30 -9.56
CA GLU A 403 2.26 25.15 -10.72
C GLU A 403 1.06 24.24 -10.45
N VAL A 404 1.26 23.15 -9.70
CA VAL A 404 0.18 22.27 -9.24
C VAL A 404 -0.78 23.04 -8.33
N LEU A 405 -0.27 23.78 -7.35
CA LEU A 405 -1.08 24.57 -6.41
C LEU A 405 -1.79 25.75 -7.08
N ALA A 406 -1.24 26.30 -8.17
CA ALA A 406 -1.92 27.32 -8.96
C ALA A 406 -3.18 26.78 -9.65
N GLN A 407 -3.19 25.49 -10.01
CA GLN A 407 -4.35 24.83 -10.64
C GLN A 407 -5.27 24.15 -9.62
N GLN A 408 -4.71 23.64 -8.52
CA GLN A 408 -5.42 22.96 -7.43
C GLN A 408 -4.95 23.52 -6.08
N PRO A 409 -5.51 24.66 -5.63
CA PRO A 409 -5.12 25.32 -4.38
C PRO A 409 -5.32 24.46 -3.13
N ASP A 410 -6.27 23.51 -3.18
CA ASP A 410 -6.61 22.61 -2.08
C ASP A 410 -5.82 21.29 -2.10
N ASN A 411 -4.80 21.17 -2.96
CA ASN A 411 -3.95 19.97 -3.01
C ASN A 411 -2.97 19.92 -1.83
N GLU A 412 -3.40 19.29 -0.72
CA GLU A 412 -2.61 19.14 0.51
C GLU A 412 -1.29 18.40 0.32
N ALA A 413 -1.24 17.42 -0.59
CA ALA A 413 -0.03 16.67 -0.91
C ALA A 413 1.04 17.59 -1.54
N ALA A 414 0.64 18.48 -2.45
CA ALA A 414 1.54 19.46 -3.05
C ALA A 414 2.01 20.52 -2.05
N LYS A 415 1.17 20.96 -1.10
CA LYS A 415 1.57 21.88 -0.01
C LYS A 415 2.62 21.25 0.90
N THR A 416 2.38 20.01 1.30
CA THR A 416 3.30 19.24 2.15
C THR A 416 4.64 19.03 1.46
N ASN A 417 4.62 18.51 0.23
CA ASN A 417 5.85 18.24 -0.52
C ASN A 417 6.64 19.53 -0.82
N LEU A 418 5.96 20.63 -1.14
CA LEU A 418 6.62 21.94 -1.33
C LEU A 418 7.35 22.39 -0.05
N THR A 419 6.76 22.17 1.12
CA THR A 419 7.36 22.54 2.41
C THR A 419 8.63 21.71 2.68
N ILE A 420 8.55 20.39 2.47
CA ILE A 420 9.68 19.48 2.64
C ILE A 420 10.83 19.84 1.70
N VAL A 421 10.53 20.04 0.41
CA VAL A 421 11.55 20.33 -0.61
C VAL A 421 12.20 21.70 -0.40
N ARG A 422 11.46 22.71 0.09
CA ARG A 422 12.05 23.99 0.49
C ARG A 422 13.04 23.83 1.64
N ALA A 423 12.67 23.09 2.67
CA ALA A 423 13.57 22.82 3.79
C ALA A 423 14.83 22.07 3.33
N ALA A 424 14.68 21.08 2.44
CA ALA A 424 15.81 20.34 1.86
C ALA A 424 16.73 21.25 1.01
N TYR A 425 16.14 22.15 0.21
CA TYR A 425 16.89 23.14 -0.57
C TYR A 425 17.70 24.08 0.32
N GLU A 426 17.09 24.64 1.36
CA GLU A 426 17.77 25.53 2.32
C GLU A 426 18.91 24.83 3.05
N ALA A 427 18.70 23.57 3.47
CA ALA A 427 19.74 22.78 4.10
C ALA A 427 20.92 22.50 3.15
N ALA A 428 20.64 22.18 1.89
CA ALA A 428 21.66 21.97 0.87
C ALA A 428 22.47 23.25 0.58
N GLU A 429 21.81 24.39 0.49
CA GLU A 429 22.44 25.71 0.32
C GLU A 429 23.28 26.11 1.54
N ALA A 430 22.77 25.88 2.76
CA ALA A 430 23.52 26.12 3.98
C ALA A 430 24.79 25.25 4.05
N LYS A 431 24.71 24.00 3.58
CA LYS A 431 25.89 23.13 3.47
C LYS A 431 26.90 23.67 2.47
N ARG A 432 26.46 24.04 1.26
CA ARG A 432 27.33 24.65 0.23
C ARG A 432 28.04 25.90 0.74
N ARG A 433 27.33 26.78 1.45
CA ARG A 433 27.93 27.99 2.05
C ARG A 433 29.01 27.70 3.09
N LYS A 434 28.87 26.61 3.86
CA LYS A 434 29.90 26.17 4.83
C LYS A 434 31.12 25.58 4.12
N GLU A 435 30.91 24.79 3.07
CA GLU A 435 31.98 24.25 2.22
C GLU A 435 32.77 25.38 1.51
N GLU A 436 32.09 26.43 1.05
CA GLU A 436 32.71 27.63 0.45
C GLU A 436 33.48 28.49 1.46
N GLN A 437 33.12 28.43 2.75
CA GLN A 437 33.81 29.15 3.83
C GLN A 437 35.05 28.39 4.38
N GLY A 438 35.38 27.23 3.82
CA GLY A 438 36.63 26.52 4.12
C GLY A 438 36.65 25.75 5.45
N GLU A 439 35.48 25.48 6.06
CA GLU A 439 35.41 24.52 7.17
C GLU A 439 35.55 23.09 6.63
N PRO A 440 36.52 22.27 7.10
CA PRO A 440 36.73 20.94 6.54
C PRO A 440 35.56 20.02 6.90
N ASP A 441 35.01 19.34 5.89
CA ASP A 441 34.04 18.27 6.04
C ASP A 441 34.65 17.16 6.92
N GLN A 442 34.12 16.94 8.12
CA GLN A 442 34.40 15.70 8.86
C GLN A 442 33.56 14.59 8.22
N PRO A 443 34.18 13.55 7.63
CA PRO A 443 33.41 12.49 6.99
C PRO A 443 32.57 11.75 8.03
N LEU A 444 31.26 11.70 7.81
CA LEU A 444 30.40 10.67 8.38
C LEU A 444 30.89 9.33 7.81
N TYR A 445 31.21 8.38 8.71
CA TYR A 445 31.87 7.09 8.45
C TYR A 445 33.41 7.13 8.37
N LYS A 446 34.05 6.93 9.53
CA LYS A 446 35.33 6.20 9.58
C LYS A 446 35.00 4.71 9.59
N THR A 447 35.52 3.96 8.62
CA THR A 447 35.58 2.49 8.74
C THR A 447 36.46 2.11 9.93
N PRO A 448 36.07 1.11 10.74
CA PRO A 448 36.92 0.60 11.80
C PRO A 448 37.95 -0.34 11.18
N ASP A 449 39.17 0.13 10.97
CA ASP A 449 40.36 -0.70 11.20
C ASP A 449 41.63 0.15 11.18
N GLY A 450 42.33 0.13 12.31
CA GLY A 450 43.57 0.87 12.51
C GLY A 450 43.73 1.29 13.97
N THR A 451 43.94 0.31 14.86
CA THR A 451 44.40 0.56 16.23
C THR A 451 45.71 1.33 16.20
N LYS A 452 45.66 2.62 16.51
CA LYS A 452 46.82 3.36 17.04
C LYS A 452 46.55 3.70 18.49
N LEU A 453 47.16 2.92 19.39
CA LEU A 453 47.24 3.27 20.80
C LEU A 453 48.14 4.49 20.94
N ASP A 454 47.56 5.64 21.27
CA ASP A 454 48.33 6.78 21.78
C ASP A 454 48.62 6.53 23.27
N LYS A 455 49.90 6.35 23.62
CA LYS A 455 50.34 5.96 24.98
C LYS A 455 50.39 7.13 25.98
N GLN A 456 49.78 8.28 25.70
CA GLN A 456 49.92 9.48 26.54
C GLN A 456 48.64 10.21 26.98
N GLN A 457 47.44 9.61 26.91
CA GLN A 457 46.27 10.23 27.52
C GLN A 457 46.22 9.98 29.04
N LYS A 458 46.67 10.98 29.82
CA LYS A 458 46.38 11.09 31.25
C LYS A 458 44.87 11.35 31.44
N GLY A 459 44.27 10.59 32.36
CA GLY A 459 42.82 10.44 32.54
C GLY A 459 42.00 11.73 32.57
N GLY A 460 40.85 11.68 31.89
CA GLY A 460 39.88 12.77 31.79
C GLY A 460 39.22 13.11 33.12
N LYS A 461 38.99 14.42 33.34
CA LYS A 461 38.21 14.93 34.48
C LYS A 461 36.74 14.55 34.31
N ARG A 462 36.12 14.05 35.40
CA ARG A 462 34.66 13.87 35.47
C ARG A 462 33.98 15.25 35.46
N MET A 463 33.23 15.55 34.41
CA MET A 463 32.24 16.64 34.41
C MET A 463 30.88 16.07 34.86
N LEU A 464 30.24 16.72 35.84
CA LEU A 464 28.82 16.51 36.11
C LEU A 464 28.03 17.27 35.04
N VAL A 465 27.33 16.53 34.17
CA VAL A 465 26.42 17.10 33.16
C VAL A 465 25.01 17.12 33.74
N ASN A 466 24.31 18.24 33.62
CA ASN A 466 22.95 18.40 34.14
C ASN A 466 21.94 17.84 33.12
N PRO A 467 20.84 17.18 33.53
CA PRO A 467 19.92 16.50 32.61
C PRO A 467 19.26 17.38 31.54
N GLN A 468 19.21 18.70 31.77
CA GLN A 468 18.64 19.67 30.83
C GLN A 468 19.53 19.88 29.61
N ASP A 469 20.84 19.66 29.75
CA ASP A 469 21.83 19.91 28.71
C ASP A 469 21.72 18.89 27.56
N LEU A 470 21.15 17.70 27.81
CA LEU A 470 20.97 16.61 26.83
C LEU A 470 19.84 16.84 25.80
N THR A 471 19.02 17.87 25.98
CA THR A 471 17.84 18.12 25.13
C THR A 471 18.13 19.06 23.95
N THR A 472 19.35 19.58 23.83
CA THR A 472 19.75 20.42 22.69
C THR A 472 20.38 19.59 21.57
N PRO A 473 20.07 19.89 20.29
CA PRO A 473 20.60 19.14 19.14
C PRO A 473 22.14 19.00 19.13
N GLY A 474 22.87 20.01 19.61
CA GLY A 474 24.34 20.00 19.65
C GLY A 474 24.95 19.22 20.82
N ALA A 475 24.23 19.01 21.92
CA ALA A 475 24.75 18.32 23.10
C ALA A 475 24.66 16.80 22.97
N ALA A 476 23.61 16.30 22.30
CA ALA A 476 23.50 14.88 21.94
C ALA A 476 24.65 14.47 21.00
N GLU A 477 25.02 15.35 20.07
CA GLU A 477 26.12 15.12 19.13
C GLU A 477 27.50 15.22 19.80
N ALA A 478 27.69 16.16 20.73
CA ALA A 478 28.90 16.27 21.55
C ALA A 478 29.08 15.07 22.49
N TRP A 479 28.00 14.56 23.07
CA TRP A 479 27.99 13.37 23.91
C TRP A 479 28.25 12.09 23.09
N MET A 480 27.68 11.98 21.89
CA MET A 480 27.92 10.87 20.96
C MET A 480 29.39 10.78 20.48
N ARG A 481 30.13 11.91 20.46
CA ARG A 481 31.57 11.91 20.16
C ARG A 481 32.45 11.38 21.30
N GLU A 482 31.99 11.46 22.54
CA GLU A 482 32.77 11.05 23.72
C GLU A 482 32.34 9.72 24.33
N VAL A 483 31.14 9.23 24.02
CA VAL A 483 30.58 8.07 24.69
C VAL A 483 30.52 6.86 23.75
N GLN A 484 31.57 6.02 23.82
CA GLN A 484 31.54 4.63 23.36
C GLN A 484 30.57 3.81 24.24
N THR A 485 29.26 4.00 24.13
CA THR A 485 28.27 3.17 24.84
C THR A 485 27.52 2.26 23.88
N THR A 486 27.18 1.07 24.38
CA THR A 486 26.35 0.12 23.63
C THR A 486 24.92 0.67 23.46
N PRO A 487 24.14 0.25 22.44
CA PRO A 487 22.75 0.67 22.29
C PRO A 487 21.88 0.45 23.55
N ALA A 488 22.19 -0.59 24.32
CA ALA A 488 21.53 -0.89 25.60
C ALA A 488 21.73 0.22 26.64
N ASP A 489 22.96 0.71 26.81
CA ASP A 489 23.29 1.77 27.78
C ASP A 489 22.59 3.09 27.42
N PHE A 490 22.55 3.41 26.12
CA PHE A 490 21.82 4.58 25.60
C PHE A 490 20.32 4.47 25.93
N LEU A 491 19.69 3.33 25.63
CA LEU A 491 18.27 3.11 25.92
C LEU A 491 17.97 3.19 27.40
N LYS A 492 18.82 2.60 28.26
CA LYS A 492 18.64 2.64 29.72
C LYS A 492 18.61 4.08 30.23
N LEU A 493 19.54 4.92 29.77
CA LEU A 493 19.59 6.33 30.14
C LEU A 493 18.37 7.09 29.60
N LYS A 494 18.03 6.88 28.33
CA LYS A 494 16.87 7.51 27.67
C LYS A 494 15.55 7.20 28.41
N PHE A 495 15.31 5.94 28.74
CA PHE A 495 14.10 5.50 29.43
C PHE A 495 14.01 6.07 30.84
N ALA A 496 15.14 6.12 31.57
CA ALA A 496 15.19 6.73 32.89
C ALA A 496 14.83 8.24 32.84
N ILE A 497 15.29 8.97 31.81
CA ILE A 497 14.95 10.39 31.61
C ILE A 497 13.46 10.54 31.25
N GLN A 498 12.94 9.72 30.34
CA GLN A 498 11.53 9.76 29.95
C GLN A 498 10.60 9.49 31.15
N ALA A 499 10.91 8.48 31.97
CA ALA A 499 10.14 8.17 33.18
C ALA A 499 10.16 9.33 34.21
N GLN A 500 11.26 10.09 34.30
CA GLN A 500 11.36 11.27 35.16
C GLN A 500 10.58 12.49 34.61
N ALA A 501 10.45 12.61 33.29
CA ALA A 501 9.66 13.68 32.68
C ALA A 501 8.15 13.49 32.94
N ASP A 502 7.68 12.25 32.88
CA ASP A 502 6.27 11.90 33.10
C ASP A 502 5.81 12.02 34.57
N THR A 503 6.76 12.03 35.52
CA THR A 503 6.48 12.14 36.96
C THR A 503 6.48 13.57 37.50
N LYS A 504 6.82 14.59 36.68
CA LYS A 504 6.66 15.99 37.08
C LYS A 504 5.19 16.40 36.96
N PRO A 505 4.49 16.77 38.05
CA PRO A 505 3.16 17.34 37.94
C PRO A 505 3.25 18.64 37.15
N ALA A 506 2.31 18.84 36.22
CA ALA A 506 2.12 20.10 35.52
C ALA A 506 2.13 21.23 36.55
N ALA A 507 3.18 22.06 36.52
CA ALA A 507 3.28 23.20 37.40
C ALA A 507 2.00 24.03 37.22
N THR A 508 1.22 24.11 38.28
CA THR A 508 0.03 24.93 38.38
C THR A 508 0.39 26.33 37.88
N GLY A 509 -0.22 26.73 36.76
CA GLY A 509 -0.12 28.08 36.22
C GLY A 509 -0.62 29.05 37.28
N GLY A 510 0.32 29.63 38.02
CA GLY A 510 0.07 30.72 38.92
C GLY A 510 -0.34 31.94 38.11
N SER A 511 -1.59 32.35 38.31
CA SER A 511 -2.06 33.70 38.07
C SER A 511 -1.01 34.74 38.48
N LYS A 512 -0.63 35.60 37.53
CA LYS A 512 -0.50 37.05 37.71
C LYS A 512 -0.52 37.76 36.37
#